data_AF-Q0GA32-F1
#
_entry.id   AF-Q0GA32-F1
#
_cell.length_a   1.000
_cell.length_b   1.000
_cell.length_c   1.000
_cell.angle_alpha   90.00
_cell.angle_beta   90.00
_cell.angle_gamma   90.00
#
_symmetry.space_group_name_H-M   'P 1'
#
loop_
_entity.id
_entity.type
_entity.pdbx_description
1 polymer ?
#
loop_
_entity_poly.entity_id
_entity_poly.type
_entity_poly.pdbx_seq_one_letter_code
_entity_poly.pdbx_strand_id
1 'polypeptide(L)'
;IKLSNELDELKAFKDIPSTKIEDIKTNLDKVSGNSLSERMQTLKELKPDLFVEEQQSISPTNFIKDMIENSVENKNDEIEIIKEKGAYTPDEIKKLTDYTLKNLR
;
A
#
# COMPACT_ATOMS: atom_id res chain seq x y z
N ILE A 1 0.05 36.70 9.33
CA ILE A 1 0.67 35.43 9.80
C ILE A 1 0.03 34.34 8.93
N LYS A 2 0.39 34.35 7.64
CA LYS A 2 1.34 33.47 6.92
C LYS A 2 0.79 32.04 6.78
N LEU A 3 0.13 31.81 5.63
CA LEU A 3 -0.32 30.51 5.06
C LEU A 3 0.71 29.37 5.18
N SER A 4 1.98 29.71 5.38
CA SER A 4 3.08 28.78 5.65
C SER A 4 2.79 27.84 6.82
N ASN A 5 2.17 28.34 7.89
CA ASN A 5 1.86 27.51 9.07
C ASN A 5 0.71 26.52 8.80
N GLU A 6 -0.32 26.94 8.07
CA GLU A 6 -1.47 26.06 7.78
C GLU A 6 -1.07 24.83 6.94
N LEU A 7 -0.10 24.95 6.02
CA LEU A 7 0.35 23.79 5.24
C LEU A 7 1.11 22.77 6.10
N ASP A 8 1.94 23.24 7.02
CA ASP A 8 2.67 22.36 7.94
C ASP A 8 1.73 21.72 8.96
N GLU A 9 0.70 22.45 9.40
CA GLU A 9 -0.38 21.91 10.23
C GLU A 9 -1.22 20.88 9.48
N LEU A 10 -1.51 21.06 8.19
CA LEU A 10 -2.21 20.07 7.38
C LEU A 10 -1.43 18.76 7.27
N LYS A 11 -0.10 18.82 7.08
CA LYS A 11 0.76 17.63 7.08
C LYS A 11 0.77 16.88 8.42
N ALA A 12 0.37 17.52 9.52
CA ALA A 12 0.26 16.87 10.82
C ALA A 12 -0.97 15.95 10.93
N PHE A 13 -1.97 16.11 10.05
CA PHE A 13 -3.13 15.23 10.00
C PHE A 13 -2.76 13.94 9.25
N LYS A 14 -2.77 12.82 9.98
CA LYS A 14 -2.45 11.48 9.44
C LYS A 14 -3.41 11.00 8.35
N ASP A 15 -4.61 11.57 8.28
CA ASP A 15 -5.68 11.15 7.37
C ASP A 15 -5.69 11.91 6.05
N ILE A 16 -4.69 12.76 5.78
CA ILE A 16 -4.63 13.53 4.54
C ILE A 16 -3.80 12.77 3.49
N PRO A 17 -4.42 12.35 2.37
CA PRO A 17 -3.68 11.79 1.24
C PRO A 17 -2.73 12.84 0.68
N SER A 18 -1.44 12.52 0.57
CA SER A 18 -0.43 13.45 0.04
C SER A 18 -0.75 13.93 -1.38
N THR A 19 -1.41 13.07 -2.16
CA THR A 19 -1.87 13.33 -3.53
C THR A 19 -3.04 14.31 -3.62
N LYS A 20 -3.79 14.54 -2.53
CA LYS A 20 -4.99 15.39 -2.48
C LYS A 20 -4.83 16.65 -1.63
N ILE A 21 -3.61 16.96 -1.18
CA ILE A 21 -3.33 18.13 -0.31
C ILE A 21 -3.80 19.45 -0.95
N GLU A 22 -3.55 19.65 -2.25
CA GLU A 22 -3.95 20.89 -2.93
C GLU A 22 -5.48 21.03 -3.04
N ASP A 23 -6.17 19.92 -3.32
CA ASP A 23 -7.63 19.90 -3.36
C ASP A 23 -8.24 20.18 -1.99
N ILE A 24 -7.70 19.54 -0.94
CA ILE A 24 -8.13 19.76 0.44
C ILE A 24 -7.97 21.23 0.84
N LYS A 25 -6.82 21.87 0.52
CA LYS A 25 -6.61 23.30 0.75
C LYS A 25 -7.62 24.18 0.05
N THR A 26 -7.82 23.95 -1.24
CA THR A 26 -8.75 24.74 -2.05
C THR A 26 -10.19 24.65 -1.53
N ASN A 27 -10.56 23.51 -0.94
CA ASN A 27 -11.88 23.34 -0.32
C ASN A 27 -11.93 23.89 1.10
N LEU A 28 -10.86 23.77 1.89
CA LEU A 28 -10.73 24.37 3.23
C LEU A 28 -10.98 25.87 3.23
N ASP A 29 -10.47 26.60 2.24
CA ASP A 29 -10.68 28.06 2.11
C ASP A 29 -12.16 28.45 1.93
N LYS A 30 -13.00 27.48 1.53
CA LYS A 30 -14.44 27.67 1.37
C LYS A 30 -15.24 27.22 2.60
N VAL A 31 -14.59 26.58 3.57
CA VAL A 31 -15.21 26.12 4.81
C VAL A 31 -15.01 27.17 5.89
N SER A 32 -16.11 27.69 6.42
CA SER A 32 -16.11 28.59 7.57
C SER A 32 -15.84 27.83 8.87
N GLY A 33 -15.02 28.39 9.76
CA GLY A 33 -14.79 27.86 11.10
C GLY A 33 -13.80 28.73 11.86
N ASN A 34 -13.74 28.56 13.18
CA ASN A 34 -12.88 29.35 14.05
C ASN A 34 -11.47 28.79 14.17
N SER A 35 -11.27 27.52 13.79
CA SER A 35 -9.99 26.83 13.83
C SER A 35 -9.78 25.91 12.62
N LEU A 36 -8.53 25.58 12.31
CA LEU A 36 -8.19 24.63 11.25
C LEU A 36 -8.80 23.25 11.50
N SER A 37 -8.78 22.76 12.74
CA SER A 37 -9.35 21.46 13.12
C SER A 37 -10.86 21.40 12.88
N GLU A 38 -11.59 22.47 13.19
CA GLU A 38 -13.03 22.57 12.96
C GLU A 38 -13.37 22.62 11.47
N ARG A 39 -12.59 23.41 10.69
CA ARG A 39 -12.73 23.45 9.23
C ARG A 39 -12.40 22.10 8.59
N MET A 40 -11.42 21.37 9.12
CA MET A 40 -11.04 20.03 8.67
C MET A 40 -12.10 18.98 8.95
N GLN A 41 -12.69 18.97 10.15
CA GLN A 41 -13.80 18.06 10.47
C GLN A 41 -15.00 18.34 9.57
N THR A 42 -15.37 19.61 9.42
CA THR A 42 -16.47 20.02 8.55
C THR A 42 -16.21 19.62 7.09
N LEU A 43 -14.98 19.80 6.59
CA LEU A 43 -14.63 19.38 5.23
C LEU A 43 -14.72 17.86 5.07
N LYS A 44 -14.31 17.09 6.09
CA LYS A 44 -14.39 15.62 6.08
C LYS A 44 -15.83 15.11 6.05
N GLU A 45 -16.75 15.82 6.70
CA GLU A 45 -18.19 15.51 6.65
C GLU A 45 -18.81 15.89 5.30
N LEU A 46 -18.43 17.02 4.71
CA LEU A 46 -18.97 17.49 3.44
C LEU A 46 -18.42 16.73 2.22
N LYS A 47 -17.13 16.37 2.27
CA LYS A 47 -16.38 15.76 1.17
C LYS A 47 -15.43 14.67 1.68
N PRO A 48 -15.96 13.53 2.16
CA PRO A 48 -15.14 12.44 2.66
C PRO A 48 -14.22 11.84 1.59
N ASP A 49 -14.59 11.96 0.31
CA ASP A 49 -13.84 11.52 -0.87
C ASP A 49 -12.44 12.15 -1.01
N LEU A 50 -12.26 13.37 -0.48
CA LEU A 50 -10.97 14.04 -0.44
C LEU A 50 -9.99 13.37 0.54
N PHE A 51 -10.50 12.64 1.52
CA PHE A 51 -9.72 11.97 2.58
C PHE A 51 -9.54 10.47 2.35
N VAL A 52 -10.09 9.94 1.26
CA VAL A 52 -9.85 8.56 0.84
C VAL A 52 -8.61 8.56 -0.05
N GLU A 53 -7.59 7.82 0.38
CA GLU A 53 -6.49 7.44 -0.51
C GLU A 53 -7.09 6.70 -1.70
N GLU A 54 -6.88 7.25 -2.90
CA GLU A 54 -7.11 6.47 -4.10
C GLU A 54 -6.17 5.28 -4.01
N GLN A 55 -6.73 4.10 -3.76
CA GLN A 55 -6.00 2.87 -4.01
C GLN A 55 -5.57 2.96 -5.47
N GLN A 56 -4.26 3.09 -5.69
CA GLN A 56 -3.70 2.82 -7.00
C GLN A 56 -4.34 1.51 -7.44
N SER A 57 -5.06 1.54 -8.56
CA SER A 57 -5.61 0.34 -9.17
C SER A 57 -4.43 -0.50 -9.62
N ILE A 58 -3.80 -1.20 -8.67
CA ILE A 58 -2.84 -2.23 -8.95
C ILE A 58 -3.64 -3.28 -9.67
N SER A 59 -3.53 -3.28 -11.00
CA SER A 59 -4.03 -4.39 -11.79
C SER A 59 -3.52 -5.66 -11.12
N PRO A 60 -4.38 -6.64 -10.79
CA PRO A 60 -3.95 -7.88 -10.16
C PRO A 60 -2.74 -8.51 -10.87
N THR A 61 -2.66 -8.32 -12.19
CA THR A 61 -1.53 -8.70 -13.03
C THR A 61 -0.22 -7.99 -12.67
N ASN A 62 -0.23 -6.68 -12.47
CA ASN A 62 0.97 -5.91 -12.12
C ASN A 62 1.43 -6.23 -10.69
N PHE A 63 0.49 -6.41 -9.75
CA PHE A 63 0.82 -6.82 -8.38
C PHE A 63 1.48 -8.21 -8.33
N ILE A 64 0.93 -9.19 -9.06
CA ILE A 64 1.52 -10.53 -9.16
C ILE A 64 2.90 -10.48 -9.83
N LYS A 65 3.06 -9.65 -10.86
CA LYS A 65 4.34 -9.46 -11.57
C LYS A 65 5.40 -8.89 -10.63
N ASP A 66 5.09 -7.83 -9.89
CA ASP A 66 6.01 -7.22 -8.93
C ASP A 66 6.37 -8.20 -7.79
N MET A 67 5.40 -8.98 -7.32
CA MET A 67 5.65 -10.02 -6.31
C MET A 67 6.62 -11.09 -6.84
N ILE A 68 6.43 -11.55 -8.08
CA ILE A 68 7.34 -12.52 -8.70
C ILE A 68 8.74 -11.92 -8.92
N GLU A 69 8.83 -10.68 -9.40
CA GLU A 69 10.11 -9.99 -9.65
C GLU A 69 10.90 -9.75 -8.35
N ASN A 70 10.23 -9.36 -7.26
CA ASN A 70 10.87 -9.14 -5.97
C ASN A 70 11.16 -10.45 -5.19
N SER A 71 10.45 -11.55 -5.48
CA SER A 71 10.71 -12.87 -4.86
C SER A 71 11.94 -13.60 -5.44
N VAL A 72 12.61 -13.07 -6.47
CA VAL A 72 13.81 -13.72 -7.04
C VAL A 72 15.06 -13.54 -6.14
N GLU A 73 15.04 -12.61 -5.18
CA GLU A 73 16.20 -12.31 -4.33
C GLU A 73 16.38 -13.23 -3.11
N ASN A 74 15.41 -14.11 -2.78
CA ASN A 74 15.49 -14.95 -1.58
C ASN A 74 15.27 -16.45 -1.86
N LYS A 75 16.08 -17.05 -2.75
CA LYS A 75 16.01 -18.50 -3.03
C LYS A 75 16.94 -19.37 -2.19
N ASN A 76 17.86 -18.78 -1.42
CA ASN A 76 18.85 -19.55 -0.69
C ASN A 76 18.45 -19.86 0.77
N ASP A 77 17.64 -19.01 1.42
CA ASP A 77 17.27 -19.23 2.83
C ASP A 77 16.07 -20.19 3.00
N GLU A 78 15.17 -20.26 2.02
CA GLU A 78 13.97 -21.13 2.12
C GLU A 78 14.28 -22.63 2.05
N ILE A 79 15.33 -23.04 1.33
CA ILE A 79 15.73 -24.47 1.23
C ILE A 79 16.24 -24.99 2.58
N GLU A 80 16.90 -24.13 3.38
CA GLU A 80 17.38 -24.51 4.71
C GLU A 80 16.22 -24.69 5.70
N ILE A 81 15.19 -23.83 5.61
CA ILE A 81 13.97 -23.92 6.44
C ILE A 81 13.12 -25.15 6.12
N ILE A 82 13.07 -25.59 4.85
CA ILE A 82 12.30 -26.79 4.46
C ILE A 82 12.98 -28.08 4.93
N LYS A 83 14.31 -28.11 5.07
CA LYS A 83 15.02 -29.26 5.67
C LYS A 83 14.75 -29.41 7.17
N GLU A 84 14.50 -28.30 7.88
CA GLU A 84 14.33 -28.29 9.33
C GLU A 84 12.95 -28.81 9.77
N LYS A 85 11.92 -28.65 8.92
CA LYS A 85 10.58 -29.21 9.15
C LYS A 85 10.43 -30.50 8.36
N GLY A 86 10.77 -31.64 8.99
CA GLY A 86 10.77 -33.00 8.39
C GLY A 86 9.43 -33.52 7.86
N ALA A 87 8.78 -32.79 6.96
CA ALA A 87 7.50 -33.10 6.38
C ALA A 87 7.61 -33.76 5.00
N TYR A 88 8.79 -33.74 4.36
CA TYR A 88 9.00 -34.34 3.04
C TYR A 88 10.31 -35.10 2.98
N THR A 89 10.23 -36.34 2.52
CA THR A 89 11.40 -37.14 2.19
C THR A 89 12.01 -36.68 0.86
N PRO A 90 13.32 -36.91 0.62
CA PRO A 90 13.96 -36.57 -0.64
C PRO A 90 13.23 -37.14 -1.89
N ASP A 91 12.61 -38.30 -1.77
CA ASP A 91 11.85 -38.94 -2.84
C ASP A 91 10.55 -38.20 -3.19
N GLU A 92 9.86 -37.62 -2.20
CA GLU A 92 8.65 -36.83 -2.42
C GLU A 92 8.97 -35.51 -3.11
N ILE A 93 10.08 -34.88 -2.72
CA ILE A 93 10.60 -33.67 -3.38
C ILE A 93 10.93 -33.98 -4.84
N LYS A 94 11.57 -35.13 -5.11
CA LYS A 94 11.91 -35.55 -6.47
C LYS A 94 10.67 -35.78 -7.33
N LYS A 95 9.64 -36.46 -6.80
CA LYS A 95 8.36 -36.67 -7.50
C LYS A 95 7.65 -35.36 -7.85
N LEU A 96 7.61 -34.41 -6.92
CA LEU A 96 7.00 -33.09 -7.13
C LEU A 96 7.75 -32.29 -8.21
N THR A 97 9.07 -32.37 -8.20
CA THR A 97 9.94 -31.72 -9.19
C THR A 97 9.73 -32.30 -10.59
N ASP A 98 9.76 -33.63 -10.72
CA ASP A 98 9.57 -34.32 -12.00
C ASP A 98 8.17 -34.08 -12.59
N TYR A 99 7.13 -34.06 -11.74
CA TYR A 99 5.76 -33.74 -12.16
C TYR A 99 5.65 -32.32 -12.72
N THR A 100 6.27 -31.35 -12.04
CA THR A 100 6.24 -29.94 -12.45
C THR A 100 6.96 -29.73 -13.77
N LEU A 101 8.15 -30.32 -13.94
CA LEU A 101 8.92 -30.24 -15.19
C LEU A 101 8.21 -30.88 -16.39
N LYS A 102 7.45 -31.96 -16.17
CA LYS A 102 6.70 -32.63 -17.24
C LYS A 102 5.53 -31.78 -17.76
N ASN A 103 4.90 -30.97 -16.90
CA ASN A 103 3.74 -30.14 -17.25
C ASN A 103 4.13 -28.77 -17.83
N LEU A 104 5.43 -28.44 -17.88
CA LEU A 104 5.97 -27.21 -18.47
C LEU A 104 6.34 -27.37 -19.96
N ARG A 105 5.98 -28.49 -20.60
CA ARG A 105 6.18 -28.76 -22.04
C ARG A 105 4.93 -28.50 -22.86
#